data_AF-A0A9D1TIA8-F1
#
_entry.id   AF-A0A9D1TIA8-F1
#
_cell.length_a   1.000
_cell.length_b   1.000
_cell.length_c   1.000
_cell.angle_alpha   90.00
_cell.angle_beta   90.00
_cell.angle_gamma   90.00
#
_symmetry.space_group_name_H-M   'P 1'
#
loop_
_entity.id
_entity.type
_entity.pdbx_description
1 polymer ?
#
loop_
_entity_poly.entity_id
_entity_poly.type
_entity_poly.pdbx_seq_one_letter_code
_entity_poly.pdbx_strand_id
1 'polypeptide(L)'
;MDPKVYKMLEKAKIFAEKTGVAATQAAQNASKVAGDMAQATKLNLQIFDLNTECEVLYKEMGKLVYDIHLGIDVEQDAMDKYLSEVDEIRARIDDLRLQLSQTKQQVTCPVCGKTCQKDDVYCASCGAML
;
A
#
# COMPACT_ATOMS: atom_id res chain seq x y z
N MET A 1 -19.19 16.94 -52.87
CA MET A 1 -19.38 15.99 -51.76
C MET A 1 -20.63 16.40 -51.01
N ASP A 2 -21.49 15.45 -50.62
CA ASP A 2 -22.77 15.72 -49.96
C ASP A 2 -22.54 16.24 -48.51
N PRO A 3 -23.15 17.37 -48.10
CA PRO A 3 -23.01 17.93 -46.75
C PRO A 3 -23.30 16.94 -45.62
N LYS A 4 -24.18 15.96 -45.87
CA LYS A 4 -24.51 14.91 -44.89
C LYS A 4 -23.36 13.93 -44.67
N VAL A 5 -22.60 13.62 -45.73
CA VAL A 5 -21.46 12.69 -45.67
C VAL A 5 -20.32 13.30 -44.86
N TYR A 6 -20.05 14.60 -45.05
CA TYR A 6 -19.03 15.31 -44.25
C TYR A 6 -19.35 15.28 -42.75
N LYS A 7 -20.61 15.57 -42.40
CA LYS A 7 -21.09 15.58 -41.01
C LYS A 7 -21.04 14.19 -40.35
N MET A 8 -21.19 13.11 -41.11
CA MET A 8 -21.04 11.75 -40.62
C MET A 8 -19.57 11.38 -40.38
N LEU A 9 -18.67 11.76 -41.29
CA LEU A 9 -17.23 11.55 -41.13
C LEU A 9 -16.68 12.31 -39.90
N GLU A 10 -17.15 13.54 -39.67
CA GLU A 10 -16.76 14.33 -38.51
C GLU A 10 -17.23 13.70 -37.19
N LYS A 11 -18.47 13.20 -37.13
CA LYS A 11 -18.96 12.44 -35.96
C LYS A 11 -18.19 11.15 -35.74
N ALA A 12 -17.85 10.42 -36.81
CA ALA A 12 -17.04 9.21 -36.72
C ALA A 12 -15.63 9.51 -36.18
N LYS A 13 -15.01 10.62 -36.62
CA LYS A 13 -13.71 11.09 -36.11
C LYS A 13 -13.77 11.44 -34.62
N ILE A 14 -14.77 12.23 -34.20
CA ILE A 14 -14.97 12.60 -32.79
C ILE A 14 -15.21 11.35 -31.93
N PHE A 15 -15.98 10.39 -32.43
CA PHE A 15 -16.24 9.13 -31.72
C PHE A 15 -14.98 8.28 -31.59
N ALA A 16 -14.17 8.18 -32.64
CA ALA A 16 -12.89 7.47 -32.62
C ALA A 16 -11.88 8.12 -31.64
N GLU A 17 -11.78 9.46 -31.66
CA GLU A 17 -10.94 10.21 -30.72
C GLU A 17 -11.40 10.00 -29.26
N LYS A 18 -12.70 10.13 -28.98
CA LYS A 18 -13.24 9.89 -27.63
C LYS A 18 -13.03 8.44 -27.17
N THR A 19 -13.20 7.46 -28.05
CA THR A 19 -13.00 6.04 -27.73
C THR A 19 -11.52 5.75 -27.46
N GLY A 20 -10.62 6.31 -28.27
CA GLY A 20 -9.17 6.17 -28.07
C GLY A 20 -8.67 6.81 -26.77
N VAL A 21 -9.16 8.00 -26.43
CA VAL A 21 -8.84 8.67 -25.16
C VAL A 21 -9.38 7.88 -23.98
N ALA A 22 -10.63 7.39 -24.04
CA ALA A 22 -11.21 6.58 -22.97
C ALA A 22 -10.45 5.27 -22.74
N ALA A 23 -10.04 4.58 -23.83
CA ALA A 23 -9.23 3.38 -23.75
C ALA A 23 -7.85 3.65 -23.12
N THR A 24 -7.20 4.75 -23.51
CA THR A 24 -5.91 5.17 -22.95
C THR A 24 -6.02 5.50 -21.46
N GLN A 25 -7.05 6.24 -21.06
CA GLN A 25 -7.31 6.59 -19.67
C GLN A 25 -7.59 5.33 -18.81
N ALA A 26 -8.36 4.38 -19.34
CA ALA A 26 -8.63 3.12 -18.66
C ALA A 26 -7.35 2.29 -18.47
N ALA A 27 -6.51 2.21 -19.50
CA ALA A 27 -5.23 1.51 -19.41
C ALA A 27 -4.29 2.17 -18.38
N GLN A 28 -4.16 3.50 -18.41
CA GLN A 28 -3.34 4.24 -17.43
C GLN A 28 -3.82 4.04 -16.00
N ASN A 29 -5.14 4.07 -15.77
CA ASN A 29 -5.72 3.81 -14.45
C ASN A 29 -5.44 2.38 -13.98
N ALA A 30 -5.60 1.39 -14.86
CA ALA A 30 -5.30 0.00 -14.54
C ALA A 30 -3.81 -0.20 -14.20
N SER A 31 -2.90 0.40 -14.97
CA SER A 31 -1.46 0.37 -14.69
C SER A 31 -1.11 1.01 -13.34
N LYS A 32 -1.74 2.15 -13.01
CA LYS A 32 -1.54 2.82 -11.71
C LYS A 32 -2.00 1.92 -10.55
N VAL A 33 -3.22 1.38 -10.63
CA VAL A 33 -3.77 0.49 -9.58
C VAL A 33 -2.91 -0.77 -9.41
N ALA A 34 -2.45 -1.37 -10.50
CA ALA A 34 -1.56 -2.53 -10.44
C ALA A 34 -0.21 -2.19 -9.79
N GLY A 35 0.34 -1.00 -10.10
CA GLY A 35 1.55 -0.48 -9.46
C GLY A 35 1.37 -0.28 -7.95
N ASP A 36 0.29 0.37 -7.54
CA ASP A 36 -0.03 0.63 -6.13
C ASP A 36 -0.21 -0.70 -5.36
N MET A 37 -0.88 -1.69 -5.95
CA MET A 37 -1.00 -3.03 -5.37
C MET A 37 0.35 -3.75 -5.23
N ALA A 38 1.20 -3.66 -6.26
CA ALA A 38 2.52 -4.26 -6.22
C ALA A 38 3.41 -3.62 -5.13
N GLN A 39 3.35 -2.30 -4.99
CA GLN A 39 4.05 -1.57 -3.94
C GLN A 39 3.54 -1.95 -2.55
N ALA A 40 2.23 -1.99 -2.34
CA ALA A 40 1.63 -2.41 -1.07
C ALA A 40 2.00 -3.87 -0.71
N THR A 41 2.00 -4.77 -1.70
CA THR A 41 2.43 -6.16 -1.50
C THR A 41 3.89 -6.24 -1.08
N LYS A 42 4.78 -5.47 -1.74
CA LYS A 42 6.19 -5.41 -1.37
C LYS A 42 6.39 -4.95 0.08
N LEU A 43 5.73 -3.87 0.48
CA LEU A 43 5.82 -3.36 1.85
C LEU A 43 5.30 -4.39 2.87
N ASN A 44 4.19 -5.08 2.56
CA ASN A 44 3.66 -6.14 3.43
C ASN A 44 4.63 -7.33 3.58
N LEU A 45 5.32 -7.73 2.51
CA LEU A 45 6.33 -8.79 2.58
C LEU A 45 7.51 -8.37 3.47
N GLN A 46 7.99 -7.13 3.35
CA GLN A 46 9.05 -6.60 4.22
C GLN A 46 8.62 -6.60 5.70
N ILE A 47 7.37 -6.20 5.97
CA ILE A 47 6.80 -6.27 7.33
C ILE A 47 6.76 -7.72 7.82
N PHE A 48 6.36 -8.67 6.98
CA PHE A 48 6.31 -10.09 7.33
C PHE A 48 7.69 -10.64 7.68
N ASP A 49 8.71 -10.33 6.87
CA ASP A 49 10.09 -10.76 7.10
C ASP A 49 10.62 -10.21 8.43
N LEU A 50 10.43 -8.90 8.69
CA LEU A 50 10.84 -8.26 9.95
C LEU A 50 10.11 -8.82 11.18
N ASN A 51 8.82 -9.15 11.05
CA ASN A 51 8.11 -9.84 12.14
C ASN A 51 8.69 -11.24 12.41
N THR A 52 9.08 -11.95 11.36
CA THR A 52 9.72 -13.27 11.49
C THR A 52 11.08 -13.14 12.18
N GLU A 53 11.85 -12.09 11.88
CA GLU A 53 13.11 -11.78 12.56
C GLU A 53 12.89 -11.50 14.07
N CYS A 54 11.86 -10.71 14.42
CA CYS A 54 11.46 -10.50 15.82
C CYS A 54 11.13 -11.83 16.53
N GLU A 55 10.40 -12.74 15.89
CA GLU A 55 10.05 -14.05 16.45
C GLU A 55 11.29 -14.92 16.71
N VAL A 56 12.33 -14.79 15.87
CA VAL A 56 13.62 -15.45 16.12
C VAL A 56 14.29 -14.86 17.36
N LEU A 57 14.35 -13.54 17.49
CA LEU A 57 14.94 -12.88 18.66
C LEU A 57 14.22 -13.24 19.96
N TYR A 58 12.88 -13.33 19.96
CA TYR A 58 12.13 -13.80 21.13
C TYR A 58 12.51 -15.22 21.54
N LYS A 59 12.75 -16.11 20.58
CA LYS A 59 13.21 -17.48 20.85
C LYS A 59 14.63 -17.50 21.42
N GLU A 60 15.54 -16.69 20.87
CA GLU A 60 16.91 -16.61 21.38
C GLU A 60 16.97 -16.01 22.80
N MET A 61 16.16 -14.99 23.09
CA MET A 61 16.00 -14.48 24.46
C MET A 61 15.44 -15.54 25.41
N GLY A 62 14.46 -16.33 24.96
CA GLY A 62 13.92 -17.44 25.74
C GLY A 62 14.98 -18.52 26.07
N LYS A 63 15.83 -18.87 25.10
CA LYS A 63 16.97 -19.77 25.32
C LYS A 63 17.97 -19.18 26.31
N LEU A 64 18.32 -17.90 26.15
CA LEU A 64 19.24 -17.19 27.05
C LEU A 64 18.77 -17.25 28.50
N VAL A 65 17.47 -17.03 28.75
CA VAL A 65 16.88 -17.15 30.09
C VAL A 65 16.99 -18.57 30.64
N TYR A 66 16.79 -19.58 29.80
CA TYR A 66 16.94 -20.97 30.21
C TYR A 66 18.39 -21.35 30.53
N ASP A 67 19.35 -20.87 29.75
CA ASP A 67 20.78 -21.09 29.99
C ASP A 67 21.22 -20.45 31.31
N ILE A 68 20.74 -19.24 31.61
CA ILE A 68 20.94 -18.58 32.91
C ILE A 68 20.38 -19.44 34.05
N HIS A 69 19.19 -20.02 33.87
CA HIS A 69 18.59 -20.91 34.88
C HIS A 69 19.43 -22.17 35.12
N LEU A 70 20.08 -22.70 34.08
CA LEU A 70 21.02 -23.83 34.20
C LEU A 70 22.38 -23.44 34.82
N GLY A 71 22.62 -22.15 35.09
CA GLY A 71 23.88 -21.64 35.59
C GLY A 71 24.99 -21.63 34.54
N ILE A 72 24.64 -21.60 33.26
CA ILE A 72 25.59 -21.42 32.17
C ILE A 72 26.02 -19.95 32.16
N ASP A 73 27.32 -19.70 32.10
CA ASP A 73 27.86 -18.35 31.94
C ASP A 73 27.45 -17.80 30.56
N VAL A 74 26.71 -16.70 30.59
CA VAL A 74 26.25 -15.97 29.39
C VAL A 74 26.88 -14.58 29.37
N GLU A 75 26.96 -13.99 28.19
CA GLU A 75 27.43 -12.61 28.04
C GLU A 75 26.48 -11.65 28.77
N GLN A 76 27.04 -10.77 29.60
CA GLN A 76 26.27 -9.95 30.55
C GLN A 76 25.31 -8.96 29.87
N ASP A 77 25.62 -8.57 28.63
CA ASP A 77 24.83 -7.64 27.81
C ASP A 77 24.04 -8.34 26.69
N ALA A 78 24.02 -9.69 26.64
CA ALA A 78 23.34 -10.43 25.58
C ALA A 78 21.84 -10.10 25.51
N MET A 79 21.18 -9.96 26.67
CA MET A 79 19.77 -9.60 26.72
C MET A 79 19.52 -8.17 26.22
N ASP A 80 20.36 -7.22 26.63
CA ASP A 80 20.25 -5.83 26.21
C ASP A 80 20.46 -5.67 24.70
N LYS A 81 21.39 -6.43 24.11
CA LYS A 81 21.60 -6.50 22.66
C LYS A 81 20.35 -6.97 21.93
N TYR A 82 19.73 -8.07 22.38
CA TYR A 82 18.51 -8.58 21.76
C TYR A 82 17.34 -7.61 21.88
N LEU A 83 17.18 -6.95 23.03
CA LEU A 83 16.13 -5.95 23.24
C LEU A 83 16.30 -4.75 22.32
N SER A 84 17.54 -4.22 22.22
CA SER A 84 17.86 -3.12 21.31
C SER A 84 17.56 -3.48 19.85
N GLU A 85 17.89 -4.70 19.42
CA GLU A 85 17.63 -5.18 18.06
C GLU A 85 16.12 -5.29 17.79
N VAL A 86 15.35 -5.81 18.74
CA VAL A 86 13.87 -5.85 18.64
C VAL A 86 13.28 -4.44 18.53
N ASP A 87 13.75 -3.49 19.32
CA ASP A 87 13.27 -2.10 19.28
C ASP A 87 13.53 -1.46 17.91
N GLU A 88 14.71 -1.67 17.33
CA GLU A 88 15.02 -1.20 15.99
C GLU A 88 14.13 -1.84 14.92
N ILE A 89 13.91 -3.16 14.99
CA ILE A 89 13.05 -3.86 14.03
C ILE A 89 11.61 -3.35 14.15
N ARG A 90 11.10 -3.16 15.37
CA ARG A 90 9.76 -2.62 15.60
C ARG A 90 9.62 -1.20 15.04
N ALA A 91 10.62 -0.34 15.24
CA ALA A 91 10.63 1.00 14.66
C ALA A 91 10.57 0.96 13.12
N ARG A 92 11.32 0.04 12.48
CA ARG A 92 11.27 -0.18 11.03
C ARG A 92 9.90 -0.67 10.56
N ILE A 93 9.27 -1.59 11.29
CA ILE A 93 7.91 -2.08 10.99
C ILE A 93 6.91 -0.92 11.04
N ASP A 94 7.00 -0.04 12.04
CA ASP A 94 6.08 1.08 12.18
C ASP A 94 6.24 2.11 11.06
N ASP A 95 7.47 2.38 10.61
CA ASP A 95 7.71 3.21 9.43
C ASP A 95 7.10 2.60 8.15
N LEU A 96 7.31 1.30 7.91
CA LEU A 96 6.72 0.61 6.76
C LEU A 96 5.18 0.60 6.81
N ARG A 97 4.58 0.45 7.98
CA ARG A 97 3.12 0.55 8.17
C ARG A 97 2.62 1.96 7.89
N LEU A 98 3.36 2.98 8.31
CA LEU A 98 3.05 4.37 7.99
C LEU A 98 3.09 4.60 6.48
N GLN A 99 4.14 4.15 5.78
CA GLN A 99 4.23 4.21 4.32
C GLN A 99 3.03 3.52 3.65
N LEU A 100 2.65 2.33 4.12
CA LEU A 100 1.50 1.59 3.58
C LEU A 100 0.16 2.32 3.80
N SER A 101 0.02 3.02 4.93
CA SER A 101 -1.15 3.88 5.20
C SER A 101 -1.21 5.11 4.30
N GLN A 102 -0.04 5.66 3.91
CA GLN A 102 0.05 6.80 2.99
C GLN A 102 -0.25 6.38 1.54
N THR A 103 0.10 5.15 1.14
CA THR A 103 -0.30 4.58 -0.15
C THR A 103 -1.83 4.41 -0.26
N LYS A 104 -2.53 4.23 0.86
CA LYS A 104 -4.01 4.28 0.91
C LYS A 104 -4.49 5.73 0.83
N GLN A 105 -4.38 6.36 -0.34
CA GLN A 105 -4.93 7.68 -0.64
C GLN A 105 -6.45 7.65 -0.86
N GLN A 106 -7.18 6.82 -0.10
CA GLN A 106 -8.57 6.54 -0.36
C GLN A 106 -9.42 6.77 0.90
N VAL A 107 -10.50 7.54 0.73
CA VAL A 107 -11.52 7.84 1.75
C VAL A 107 -12.85 7.27 1.29
N THR A 108 -13.67 6.82 2.23
CA THR A 108 -14.99 6.25 1.90
C THR A 108 -16.06 7.33 2.03
N CYS A 109 -16.84 7.54 0.98
CA CYS A 109 -17.94 8.50 1.02
C CYS A 109 -18.97 8.12 2.10
N PRO A 110 -19.32 9.02 3.04
CA PRO A 110 -20.23 8.71 4.14
C PRO A 110 -21.68 8.50 3.69
N VAL A 111 -22.04 8.97 2.48
CA VAL A 111 -23.41 8.90 1.96
C VAL A 111 -23.65 7.67 1.10
N CYS A 112 -22.75 7.36 0.17
CA CYS A 112 -22.94 6.26 -0.78
C CYS A 112 -21.99 5.08 -0.59
N GLY A 113 -21.03 5.16 0.34
CA GLY A 113 -20.08 4.10 0.62
C GLY A 113 -19.01 3.86 -0.45
N LYS A 114 -18.96 4.69 -1.50
CA LYS A 114 -17.96 4.55 -2.56
C LYS A 114 -16.60 5.08 -2.11
N THR A 115 -15.55 4.38 -2.50
CA THR A 115 -14.18 4.84 -2.29
C THR A 115 -13.85 6.03 -3.21
N CYS A 116 -13.32 7.09 -2.63
CA CYS A 116 -12.92 8.35 -3.26
C CYS A 116 -11.45 8.63 -2.94
N GLN A 117 -10.79 9.52 -3.69
CA GLN A 117 -9.42 9.91 -3.39
C GLN A 117 -9.40 10.81 -2.16
N LYS A 118 -8.32 10.76 -1.38
CA LYS A 118 -8.16 11.56 -0.15
C LYS A 118 -8.22 13.07 -0.41
N ASP A 119 -7.84 13.50 -1.61
CA ASP A 119 -7.84 14.91 -2.02
C ASP A 119 -9.16 15.34 -2.70
N ASP A 120 -10.12 14.42 -2.86
CA ASP A 120 -11.42 14.75 -3.44
C ASP A 120 -12.25 15.53 -2.42
N VAL A 121 -12.73 16.72 -2.79
CA VAL A 121 -13.65 17.53 -1.96
C VAL A 121 -15.08 16.99 -2.03
N TYR A 122 -15.43 16.34 -3.15
CA TYR A 122 -16.77 15.81 -3.41
C TYR A 122 -16.71 14.40 -4.01
N CYS A 123 -17.66 13.55 -3.65
CA CYS A 123 -17.78 12.20 -4.18
C CYS A 123 -18.14 12.22 -5.66
N ALA A 124 -17.27 11.66 -6.51
CA ALA A 124 -17.50 11.54 -7.96
C ALA A 124 -18.76 10.71 -8.34
N SER A 125 -19.38 10.00 -7.39
CA SER A 125 -20.56 9.16 -7.64
C SER A 125 -21.88 9.76 -7.19
N CYS A 126 -21.89 10.52 -6.08
CA CYS A 126 -23.12 11.07 -5.52
C CYS A 126 -23.07 12.58 -5.23
N GLY A 127 -21.92 13.22 -5.42
CA GLY A 127 -21.74 14.66 -5.20
C GLY A 127 -21.70 15.09 -3.72
N ALA A 128 -21.82 14.15 -2.77
CA ALA A 128 -21.69 14.45 -1.35
C ALA A 128 -20.27 14.95 -1.02
N MET A 129 -20.16 15.89 -0.09
CA MET A 129 -18.88 16.33 0.44
C MET A 129 -18.20 15.17 1.19
N LEU A 130 -16.89 15.00 0.96
CA LEU A 130 -16.09 13.88 1.49
C LEU A 130 -15.36 14.24 2.79
#